data_AF-A0AAW0SRW1-F1
#
_entry.id   AF-A0AAW0SRW1-F1
#
_cell.length_a   1.000
_cell.length_b   1.000
_cell.length_c   1.000
_cell.angle_alpha   90.00
_cell.angle_beta   90.00
_cell.angle_gamma   90.00
#
_symmetry.space_group_name_H-M   'P 1'
#
loop_
_entity.id
_entity.type
_entity.pdbx_description
1 polymer ?
#
loop_
_entity_poly.entity_id
_entity_poly.type
_entity_poly.pdbx_seq_one_letter_code
_entity_poly.pdbx_strand_id
1 'polypeptide(L)'
;MSVLESILNMVPNNHVKKVVADFERAIWRAFRYILPNTTIQGCLFHWAQCIFRKVQDLGLAVAYRENGPMQKFVRKLFALPCLPVEHICAAFNQLSNEPSTPAVAPLLDYIRDTWIEGDLWPPTSWCIFNQSTRTNNDVEGYHRRINEQARNQAHQLYKLIPLLHAESCLVPLQVQLVKEQKLKKYHRKRAQTTQGRIFSYWRQYEEGTLTTSSLLKKRSSRTPTPALLYTCLPSYKFRLKHLHLADPQYCNLHTEPNPHQYLASSTTDSPSNTSTSPSPSSPGFLHEHRWQHHHQEKKV
;
A
#
# COMPACT_ATOMS: atom_id res chain seq x y z
N MET A 1 1.99 -4.18 19.54
CA MET A 1 3.00 -5.27 19.50
C MET A 1 2.34 -6.63 19.68
N SER A 2 1.45 -6.79 20.67
CA SER A 2 0.67 -8.01 20.92
C SER A 2 0.13 -8.74 19.68
N VAL A 3 -0.50 -8.02 18.73
CA VAL A 3 -1.04 -8.64 17.50
C VAL A 3 0.05 -9.30 16.66
N LEU A 4 1.19 -8.64 16.47
CA LEU A 4 2.31 -9.18 15.68
C LEU A 4 2.95 -10.39 16.39
N GLU A 5 3.08 -10.34 17.71
CA GLU A 5 3.55 -11.48 18.52
C GLU A 5 2.60 -12.68 18.38
N SER A 6 1.29 -12.46 18.48
CA SER A 6 0.29 -13.52 18.28
C SER A 6 0.40 -14.15 16.89
N ILE A 7 0.59 -13.33 15.84
CA ILE A 7 0.77 -13.83 14.47
C ILE A 7 2.03 -14.71 14.36
N LEU A 8 3.15 -14.29 14.94
CA LEU A 8 4.37 -15.09 14.89
C LEU A 8 4.27 -16.40 15.67
N ASN A 9 3.54 -16.39 16.78
CA ASN A 9 3.26 -17.61 17.54
C ASN A 9 2.38 -18.60 16.75
N MET A 10 1.49 -18.10 15.90
CA MET A 10 0.67 -18.94 15.00
C MET A 10 1.44 -19.50 13.81
N VAL A 11 2.61 -18.95 13.48
CA VAL A 11 3.47 -19.40 12.37
C VAL A 11 4.85 -19.79 12.91
N PRO A 12 4.95 -20.93 13.63
CA PRO A 12 6.22 -21.41 14.14
C PRO A 12 7.20 -21.68 13.00
N ASN A 13 8.49 -21.38 13.22
CA ASN A 13 9.56 -21.43 12.21
C ASN A 13 9.41 -20.41 11.06
N ASN A 14 8.96 -19.19 11.36
CA ASN A 14 8.98 -18.13 10.38
C ASN A 14 10.44 -17.80 9.98
N HIS A 15 10.75 -17.86 8.68
CA HIS A 15 12.05 -17.51 8.12
C HIS A 15 11.98 -16.16 7.38
N VAL A 16 11.28 -15.18 7.97
CA VAL A 16 11.06 -13.89 7.34
C VAL A 16 12.39 -13.15 7.22
N LYS A 17 12.93 -13.07 6.00
CA LYS A 17 14.21 -12.39 5.73
C LYS A 17 14.04 -10.89 5.56
N LYS A 18 12.89 -10.46 5.01
CA LYS A 18 12.62 -9.08 4.67
C LYS A 18 11.14 -8.74 4.84
N VAL A 19 10.86 -7.56 5.39
CA VAL A 19 9.53 -6.94 5.41
C VAL A 19 9.57 -5.61 4.65
N VAL A 20 8.50 -5.29 3.95
CA VAL A 20 8.32 -3.98 3.32
C VAL A 20 7.24 -3.23 4.09
N ALA A 21 7.57 -2.04 4.59
CA ALA A 21 6.69 -1.27 5.48
C ALA A 21 6.62 0.20 5.07
N ASP A 22 5.59 0.85 5.56
CA ASP A 22 5.40 2.29 5.40
C ASP A 22 6.24 3.03 6.42
N PHE A 23 6.44 4.34 6.24
CA PHE A 23 7.30 5.14 7.11
C PHE A 23 6.58 5.59 8.37
N GLU A 24 6.13 4.61 9.16
CA GLU A 24 5.51 4.84 10.46
C GLU A 24 6.46 4.42 11.58
N ARG A 25 6.77 5.36 12.48
CA ARG A 25 7.73 5.11 13.57
C ARG A 25 7.34 3.90 14.43
N ALA A 26 6.05 3.74 14.72
CA ALA A 26 5.53 2.66 15.55
C ALA A 26 5.74 1.28 14.92
N ILE A 27 5.42 1.11 13.62
CA ILE A 27 5.57 -0.18 12.95
C ILE A 27 7.05 -0.57 12.80
N TRP A 28 7.93 0.39 12.49
CA TRP A 28 9.37 0.16 12.40
C TRP A 28 9.96 -0.28 13.75
N ARG A 29 9.56 0.37 14.84
CA ARG A 29 9.97 -0.04 16.20
C ARG A 29 9.46 -1.43 16.54
N ALA A 30 8.20 -1.73 16.23
CA ALA A 30 7.62 -3.05 16.47
C ALA A 30 8.34 -4.15 15.69
N PHE A 31 8.61 -3.95 14.39
CA PHE A 31 9.35 -4.95 13.61
C PHE A 31 10.77 -5.16 14.10
N ARG A 32 11.51 -4.09 14.48
CA ARG A 32 12.85 -4.24 15.05
C ARG A 32 12.86 -5.03 16.37
N TYR A 33 11.82 -4.86 17.18
CA TYR A 33 11.68 -5.59 18.45
C TYR A 33 11.31 -7.06 18.23
N ILE A 34 10.31 -7.32 17.40
CA ILE A 34 9.70 -8.64 17.24
C ILE A 34 10.49 -9.51 16.25
N LEU A 35 11.12 -8.90 15.23
CA LEU A 35 11.86 -9.56 14.17
C LEU A 35 13.27 -8.94 14.01
N PRO A 36 14.15 -9.04 15.03
CA PRO A 36 15.42 -8.31 15.06
C PRO A 36 16.37 -8.70 13.91
N ASN A 37 16.25 -9.92 13.38
CA ASN A 37 17.09 -10.43 12.30
C ASN A 37 16.49 -10.19 10.89
N THR A 38 15.33 -9.54 10.80
CA THR A 38 14.65 -9.29 9.52
C THR A 38 15.03 -7.91 8.99
N THR A 39 15.40 -7.83 7.71
CA THR A 39 15.62 -6.54 7.06
C THR A 39 14.29 -5.81 6.87
N ILE A 40 14.18 -4.59 7.38
CA ILE A 40 13.03 -3.71 7.11
C ILE A 40 13.38 -2.82 5.94
N GLN A 41 12.53 -2.82 4.91
CA GLN A 41 12.66 -1.97 3.74
C GLN A 41 11.45 -1.04 3.63
N GLY A 42 11.70 0.24 3.40
CA GLY A 42 10.68 1.22 3.14
C GLY A 42 9.98 1.00 1.81
N CYS A 43 8.68 1.24 1.79
CA CYS A 43 7.89 1.21 0.57
C CYS A 43 8.20 2.43 -0.31
N LEU A 44 8.68 2.23 -1.55
CA LEU A 44 8.99 3.31 -2.48
C LEU A 44 7.80 4.23 -2.75
N PHE A 45 6.59 3.65 -2.79
CA PHE A 45 5.36 4.41 -3.00
C PHE A 45 5.13 5.41 -1.85
N HIS A 46 5.19 4.93 -0.61
CA HIS A 46 5.01 5.77 0.55
C HIS A 46 6.16 6.76 0.75
N TRP A 47 7.39 6.39 0.37
CA TRP A 47 8.52 7.33 0.33
C TRP A 47 8.22 8.50 -0.61
N ALA A 48 7.85 8.20 -1.86
CA ALA A 48 7.50 9.22 -2.85
C ALA A 48 6.27 10.05 -2.42
N GLN A 49 5.30 9.44 -1.75
CA GLN A 49 4.15 10.15 -1.18
C GLN A 49 4.56 11.11 -0.07
N CYS A 50 5.52 10.76 0.80
CA CYS A 50 6.03 11.68 1.83
C CYS A 50 6.70 12.90 1.19
N ILE A 51 7.56 12.68 0.18
CA ILE A 51 8.20 13.78 -0.55
C ILE A 51 7.16 14.64 -1.28
N PHE A 52 6.16 14.04 -1.93
CA PHE A 52 5.13 14.80 -2.64
C PHE A 52 4.20 15.57 -1.72
N ARG A 53 3.85 15.03 -0.54
CA ARG A 53 3.13 15.80 0.48
C ARG A 53 3.90 17.06 0.85
N LYS A 54 5.22 16.94 1.06
CA LYS A 54 6.06 18.12 1.31
C LYS A 54 6.06 19.11 0.14
N VAL A 55 6.09 18.63 -1.11
CA VAL A 55 5.92 19.48 -2.31
C VAL A 55 4.60 20.24 -2.28
N GLN A 56 3.51 19.61 -1.82
CA GLN A 56 2.21 20.26 -1.68
C GLN A 56 2.21 21.29 -0.54
N ASP A 57 2.76 20.94 0.62
CA ASP A 57 2.82 21.81 1.80
C ASP A 57 3.62 23.09 1.52
N LEU A 58 4.62 23.02 0.65
CA LEU A 58 5.43 24.16 0.21
C LEU A 58 4.78 24.97 -0.93
N GLY A 59 3.55 24.64 -1.36
CA GLY A 59 2.87 25.32 -2.46
C GLY A 59 3.44 25.02 -3.85
N LEU A 60 4.37 24.07 -3.97
CA LEU A 60 5.07 23.75 -5.23
C LEU A 60 4.25 22.83 -6.16
N ALA A 61 3.06 22.40 -5.74
CA ALA A 61 2.23 21.45 -6.48
C ALA A 61 1.80 21.96 -7.86
N VAL A 62 1.54 23.27 -8.01
CA VAL A 62 1.15 23.87 -9.30
C VAL A 62 2.33 23.84 -10.27
N ALA A 63 3.48 24.39 -9.86
CA ALA A 63 4.71 24.39 -10.67
C ALA A 63 5.18 22.97 -11.03
N TYR A 64 4.93 21.99 -10.17
CA TYR A 64 5.21 20.58 -10.47
C TYR A 64 4.29 20.01 -11.57
N ARG A 65 3.04 20.47 -11.70
CA ARG A 65 2.08 19.97 -12.72
C ARG A 65 2.34 20.54 -14.11
N GLU A 66 2.97 21.71 -14.22
CA GLU A 66 3.20 22.43 -15.48
C GLU A 66 4.29 21.81 -16.38
N ASN A 67 4.77 20.59 -16.08
CA ASN A 67 5.77 19.85 -16.89
C ASN A 67 7.09 20.61 -17.16
N GLY A 68 7.41 21.62 -16.35
CA GLY A 68 8.58 22.49 -16.50
C GLY A 68 9.87 21.97 -15.84
N PRO A 69 10.90 22.83 -15.73
CA PRO A 69 12.17 22.52 -15.05
C PRO A 69 11.98 22.01 -13.61
N MET A 70 11.05 22.63 -12.87
CA MET A 70 10.68 22.23 -11.50
C MET A 70 10.27 20.76 -11.42
N GLN A 71 9.37 20.33 -12.30
CA GLN A 71 8.93 18.94 -12.33
C GLN A 71 10.11 17.99 -12.62
N LYS A 72 10.95 18.32 -13.60
CA LYS A 72 12.12 17.51 -13.95
C LYS A 72 13.07 17.37 -12.76
N PHE A 73 13.29 18.46 -12.03
CA PHE A 73 14.12 18.47 -10.82
C PHE A 73 13.53 17.58 -9.72
N VAL A 74 12.28 17.79 -9.34
CA VAL A 74 11.61 16.98 -8.30
C VAL A 74 11.55 15.50 -8.68
N ARG A 75 11.41 15.17 -9.97
CA ARG A 75 11.47 13.78 -10.44
C ARG A 75 12.87 13.15 -10.32
N LYS A 76 13.95 13.92 -10.41
CA LYS A 76 15.30 13.42 -10.07
C LYS A 76 15.37 13.06 -8.59
N LEU A 77 14.80 13.88 -7.70
CA LEU A 77 14.70 13.56 -6.27
C LEU A 77 13.92 12.26 -6.05
N PHE A 78 12.77 12.09 -6.73
CA PHE A 78 12.01 10.83 -6.64
C PHE A 78 12.79 9.58 -7.10
N ALA A 79 13.84 9.76 -7.90
CA ALA A 79 14.65 8.69 -8.43
C ALA A 79 15.85 8.31 -7.53
N LEU A 80 16.16 9.08 -6.48
CA LEU A 80 17.27 8.80 -5.56
C LEU A 80 17.27 7.36 -5.00
N PRO A 81 16.13 6.75 -4.61
CA PRO A 81 16.11 5.36 -4.11
C PRO A 81 16.62 4.33 -5.12
N CYS A 82 16.74 4.71 -6.39
CA CYS A 82 17.16 3.82 -7.48
C CYS A 82 18.67 3.79 -7.69
N LEU A 83 19.45 4.51 -6.88
CA LEU A 83 20.90 4.49 -6.86
C LEU A 83 21.39 3.50 -5.78
N PRO A 84 22.60 2.94 -5.92
CA PRO A 84 23.28 2.28 -4.81
C PRO A 84 23.41 3.22 -3.62
N VAL A 85 23.37 2.67 -2.41
CA VAL A 85 23.31 3.43 -1.15
C VAL A 85 24.47 4.42 -1.05
N GLU A 86 25.67 3.96 -1.39
CA GLU A 86 26.91 4.70 -1.42
C GLU A 86 26.89 5.92 -2.34
N HIS A 87 26.04 5.92 -3.38
CA HIS A 87 25.96 7.00 -4.36
C HIS A 87 24.84 7.99 -4.05
N ILE A 88 23.91 7.67 -3.13
CA ILE A 88 22.74 8.49 -2.83
C ILE A 88 23.15 9.87 -2.30
N CYS A 89 24.02 9.92 -1.28
CA CYS A 89 24.41 11.18 -0.64
C CYS A 89 25.14 12.11 -1.62
N ALA A 90 26.09 11.55 -2.40
CA ALA A 90 26.81 12.30 -3.41
C ALA A 90 25.88 12.85 -4.50
N ALA A 91 24.95 12.03 -4.99
CA ALA A 91 23.96 12.46 -5.97
C ALA A 91 23.02 13.55 -5.42
N PHE A 92 22.55 13.41 -4.18
CA PHE A 92 21.70 14.41 -3.55
C PHE A 92 22.42 15.76 -3.38
N ASN A 93 23.68 15.75 -2.95
CA ASN A 93 24.49 16.97 -2.83
C ASN A 93 24.72 17.63 -4.19
N GLN A 94 24.98 16.86 -5.25
CA GLN A 94 25.08 17.39 -6.61
C GLN A 94 23.77 18.07 -7.08
N LEU A 95 22.62 17.44 -6.81
CA LEU A 95 21.32 18.04 -7.13
C LEU A 95 21.05 19.31 -6.34
N SER A 96 21.48 19.35 -5.07
CA SER A 96 21.26 20.51 -4.19
C SER A 96 22.02 21.76 -4.68
N ASN A 97 23.15 21.56 -5.34
CA ASN A 97 23.99 22.63 -5.87
C ASN A 97 23.59 23.11 -7.28
N GLU A 98 22.51 22.58 -7.89
CA GLU A 98 22.05 23.06 -9.20
C GLU A 98 21.53 24.52 -9.08
N PRO A 99 21.89 25.44 -9.99
CA PRO A 99 21.63 26.89 -9.85
C PRO A 99 20.15 27.32 -9.90
N SER A 100 19.21 26.38 -10.03
CA SER A 100 17.76 26.63 -10.14
C SER A 100 16.97 26.25 -8.87
N THR A 101 17.64 26.10 -7.73
CA THR A 101 17.07 25.54 -6.50
C THR A 101 16.51 26.49 -5.41
N PRO A 102 16.55 27.84 -5.48
CA PRO A 102 16.10 28.66 -4.33
C PRO A 102 14.68 28.36 -3.85
N ALA A 103 13.72 28.19 -4.78
CA ALA A 103 12.33 27.87 -4.45
C ALA A 103 12.12 26.45 -3.90
N VAL A 104 13.09 25.54 -4.08
CA VAL A 104 13.05 24.15 -3.58
C VAL A 104 13.97 23.91 -2.39
N ALA A 105 14.71 24.92 -1.93
CA ALA A 105 15.60 24.78 -0.78
C ALA A 105 14.89 24.16 0.44
N PRO A 106 13.66 24.59 0.83
CA PRO A 106 12.96 23.96 1.96
C PRO A 106 12.58 22.49 1.73
N LEU A 107 12.44 22.05 0.46
CA LEU A 107 12.22 20.65 0.13
C LEU A 107 13.53 19.85 0.26
N LEU A 108 14.65 20.43 -0.17
CA LEU A 108 15.96 19.82 -0.04
C LEU A 108 16.36 19.67 1.43
N ASP A 109 16.14 20.69 2.25
CA ASP A 109 16.40 20.62 3.70
C ASP A 109 15.59 19.50 4.35
N TYR A 110 14.29 19.43 4.05
CA TYR A 110 13.46 18.31 4.51
C TYR A 110 13.99 16.93 4.07
N ILE A 111 14.45 16.81 2.82
CA ILE A 111 15.02 15.55 2.32
C ILE A 111 16.30 15.20 3.07
N ARG A 112 17.19 16.18 3.26
CA ARG A 112 18.45 16.03 3.98
C ARG A 112 18.18 15.56 5.40
N ASP A 113 17.42 16.33 6.18
CA ASP A 113 17.22 16.12 7.61
C ASP A 113 16.46 14.81 7.90
N THR A 114 15.48 14.46 7.05
CA THR A 114 14.60 13.32 7.32
C THR A 114 15.11 12.01 6.72
N TRP A 115 15.69 12.06 5.51
CA TRP A 115 15.92 10.87 4.69
C TRP A 115 17.39 10.57 4.43
N ILE A 116 18.27 11.57 4.50
CA ILE A 116 19.72 11.40 4.29
C ILE A 116 20.45 11.30 5.63
N GLU A 117 20.22 12.28 6.51
CA GLU A 117 20.90 12.44 7.79
C GLU A 117 20.06 11.91 8.97
N GLY A 118 18.78 11.60 8.74
CA GLY A 118 17.87 11.13 9.76
C GLY A 118 18.15 9.69 10.24
N ASP A 119 18.16 9.49 11.57
CA ASP A 119 18.49 8.21 12.19
C ASP A 119 17.43 7.11 12.00
N LEU A 120 16.16 7.49 11.86
CA LEU A 120 15.06 6.53 11.90
C LEU A 120 14.97 5.70 10.62
N TRP A 121 15.22 6.35 9.48
CA TRP A 121 15.11 5.80 8.13
C TRP A 121 16.32 6.20 7.27
N PRO A 122 17.52 5.68 7.58
CA PRO A 122 18.72 5.97 6.80
C PRO A 122 18.57 5.48 5.35
N PRO A 123 19.42 5.94 4.40
CA PRO A 123 19.37 5.53 3.00
C PRO A 123 19.28 4.01 2.74
N THR A 124 19.94 3.19 3.56
CA THR A 124 19.86 1.73 3.52
C THR A 124 18.44 1.19 3.70
N SER A 125 17.60 1.93 4.41
CA SER A 125 16.22 1.55 4.73
C SER A 125 15.26 1.77 3.56
N TRP A 126 15.51 2.72 2.66
CA TRP A 126 14.59 3.07 1.57
C TRP A 126 15.20 2.91 0.17
N CYS A 127 16.50 2.59 0.08
CA CYS A 127 17.13 2.20 -1.17
C CYS A 127 16.45 0.96 -1.77
N ILE A 128 16.18 1.03 -3.08
CA ILE A 128 15.55 -0.05 -3.84
C ILE A 128 16.46 -0.60 -4.94
N PHE A 129 17.74 -0.19 -4.97
CA PHE A 129 18.70 -0.71 -5.93
C PHE A 129 18.79 -2.24 -5.84
N ASN A 130 18.69 -2.91 -7.00
CA ASN A 130 18.63 -4.37 -7.12
C ASN A 130 17.49 -5.06 -6.35
N GLN A 131 16.45 -4.31 -5.94
CA GLN A 131 15.29 -4.89 -5.27
C GLN A 131 14.18 -5.25 -6.28
N SER A 132 13.73 -6.49 -6.26
CA SER A 132 12.58 -6.96 -7.05
C SER A 132 11.26 -6.49 -6.42
N THR A 133 11.14 -6.56 -5.09
CA THR A 133 10.00 -6.07 -4.29
C THR A 133 10.33 -4.70 -3.71
N ARG A 134 9.50 -3.69 -4.03
CA ARG A 134 9.80 -2.27 -3.76
C ARG A 134 8.64 -1.50 -3.11
N THR A 135 7.52 -2.17 -2.93
CA THR A 135 6.23 -1.56 -2.54
C THR A 135 5.41 -2.56 -1.72
N ASN A 136 4.52 -2.06 -0.88
CA ASN A 136 3.63 -2.86 -0.02
C ASN A 136 2.25 -3.16 -0.65
N ASN A 137 2.10 -3.11 -1.98
CA ASN A 137 0.81 -3.27 -2.70
C ASN A 137 0.04 -4.55 -2.34
N ASP A 138 0.77 -5.50 -1.79
CA ASP A 138 0.28 -6.77 -1.33
C ASP A 138 -0.75 -6.59 -0.22
N VAL A 139 -0.45 -5.70 0.70
CA VAL A 139 -1.32 -5.26 1.78
C VAL A 139 -2.45 -4.39 1.21
N GLU A 140 -2.14 -3.42 0.33
CA GLU A 140 -3.15 -2.54 -0.27
C GLU A 140 -4.17 -3.30 -1.13
N GLY A 141 -3.73 -4.31 -1.86
CA GLY A 141 -4.58 -5.17 -2.68
C GLY A 141 -5.50 -6.04 -1.81
N TYR A 142 -4.99 -6.53 -0.69
CA TYR A 142 -5.79 -7.21 0.31
C TYR A 142 -6.85 -6.27 0.91
N HIS A 143 -6.45 -5.09 1.39
CA HIS A 143 -7.36 -4.08 1.95
C HIS A 143 -8.46 -3.68 0.97
N ARG A 144 -8.09 -3.39 -0.29
CA ARG A 144 -9.07 -2.98 -1.32
C ARG A 144 -10.13 -4.06 -1.53
N ARG A 145 -9.74 -5.33 -1.60
CA ARG A 145 -10.68 -6.44 -1.80
C ARG A 145 -11.66 -6.58 -0.62
N ILE A 146 -11.16 -6.47 0.61
CA ILE A 146 -12.02 -6.51 1.81
C ILE A 146 -12.97 -5.32 1.82
N ASN A 147 -12.49 -4.12 1.47
CA ASN A 147 -13.32 -2.93 1.37
C ASN A 147 -14.39 -3.06 0.27
N GLU A 148 -14.04 -3.63 -0.89
CA GLU A 148 -14.98 -3.92 -1.97
C GLU A 148 -16.07 -4.91 -1.52
N GLN A 149 -15.69 -6.00 -0.84
CA GLN A 149 -16.63 -6.98 -0.27
C GLN A 149 -17.54 -6.35 0.79
N ALA A 150 -16.99 -5.43 1.59
CA ALA A 150 -17.75 -4.65 2.56
C ALA A 150 -18.56 -3.50 1.95
N ARG A 151 -18.61 -3.38 0.61
CA ARG A 151 -19.28 -2.28 -0.14
C ARG A 151 -18.82 -0.89 0.30
N ASN A 152 -17.56 -0.75 0.71
CA ASN A 152 -16.98 0.46 1.30
C ASN A 152 -17.69 0.94 2.59
N GLN A 153 -18.44 0.07 3.26
CA GLN A 153 -19.14 0.33 4.52
C GLN A 153 -18.43 -0.29 5.72
N ALA A 154 -17.17 -0.69 5.56
CA ALA A 154 -16.38 -1.52 6.49
C ALA A 154 -16.14 -0.92 7.89
N HIS A 155 -16.62 0.29 8.18
CA HIS A 155 -16.45 0.95 9.47
C HIS A 155 -17.21 0.26 10.63
N GLN A 156 -18.12 -0.66 10.32
CA GLN A 156 -18.90 -1.40 11.31
C GLN A 156 -18.25 -2.76 11.59
N LEU A 157 -17.68 -2.92 12.79
CA LEU A 157 -16.93 -4.12 13.20
C LEU A 157 -17.71 -5.42 12.97
N TYR A 158 -19.03 -5.42 13.20
CA TYR A 158 -19.89 -6.59 13.00
C TYR A 158 -20.01 -7.04 11.53
N LYS A 159 -19.75 -6.14 10.56
CA LYS A 159 -19.66 -6.50 9.13
C LYS A 159 -18.27 -6.98 8.75
N LEU A 160 -17.25 -6.44 9.42
CA LEU A 160 -15.85 -6.80 9.16
C LEU A 160 -15.51 -8.19 9.67
N ILE A 161 -15.98 -8.57 10.86
CA ILE A 161 -15.65 -9.86 11.49
C ILE A 161 -16.01 -11.06 10.59
N PRO A 162 -17.23 -11.18 10.01
CA PRO A 162 -17.57 -12.30 9.13
C PRO A 162 -16.69 -12.37 7.88
N LEU A 163 -16.32 -11.20 7.31
CA LEU A 163 -15.42 -11.15 6.16
C LEU A 163 -14.02 -11.63 6.51
N LEU A 164 -13.47 -11.18 7.65
CA LEU A 164 -12.17 -11.65 8.14
C LEU A 164 -12.18 -13.15 8.48
N HIS A 165 -13.28 -13.65 9.03
CA HIS A 165 -13.46 -15.07 9.29
C HIS A 165 -13.47 -15.87 7.98
N ALA A 166 -14.26 -15.45 6.98
CA ALA A 166 -14.29 -16.09 5.66
C ALA A 166 -12.90 -16.10 4.99
N GLU A 167 -12.14 -15.00 5.11
CA GLU A 167 -10.75 -14.95 4.66
C GLU A 167 -9.84 -15.95 5.39
N SER A 168 -9.98 -16.05 6.70
CA SER A 168 -9.17 -16.98 7.50
C SER A 168 -9.39 -18.43 7.09
N CYS A 169 -10.61 -18.80 6.68
CA CYS A 169 -10.93 -20.13 6.17
C CYS A 169 -10.22 -20.47 4.84
N LEU A 170 -9.79 -19.47 4.07
CA LEU A 170 -9.04 -19.68 2.82
C LEU A 170 -7.54 -19.86 3.03
N VAL A 171 -7.01 -19.46 4.19
CA VAL A 171 -5.57 -19.49 4.48
C VAL A 171 -4.98 -20.91 4.39
N PRO A 172 -5.58 -21.97 4.95
CA PRO A 172 -5.03 -23.32 4.85
C PRO A 172 -4.86 -23.79 3.39
N LEU A 173 -5.87 -23.53 2.55
CA LEU A 173 -5.82 -23.87 1.13
C LEU A 173 -4.72 -23.08 0.40
N GLN A 174 -4.60 -21.77 0.66
CA GLN A 174 -3.55 -20.95 0.07
C GLN A 174 -2.15 -21.44 0.46
N VAL A 175 -1.95 -21.78 1.75
CA VAL A 175 -0.71 -22.35 2.25
C VAL A 175 -0.39 -23.65 1.53
N GLN A 176 -1.36 -24.55 1.37
CA GLN A 176 -1.17 -25.82 0.66
C GLN A 176 -0.79 -25.60 -0.81
N LEU A 177 -1.49 -24.70 -1.52
CA LEU A 177 -1.20 -24.39 -2.92
C LEU A 177 0.18 -23.74 -3.10
N VAL A 178 0.66 -22.98 -2.12
CA VAL A 178 2.03 -22.43 -2.11
C VAL A 178 3.05 -23.55 -1.85
N LYS A 179 2.81 -24.44 -0.89
CA LYS A 179 3.67 -25.61 -0.60
C LYS A 179 3.83 -26.49 -1.84
N GLU A 180 2.74 -26.75 -2.55
CA GLU A 180 2.72 -27.54 -3.79
C GLU A 180 3.22 -26.75 -5.02
N GLN A 181 3.65 -25.50 -4.84
CA GLN A 181 4.10 -24.60 -5.92
C GLN A 181 3.06 -24.37 -7.04
N LYS A 182 1.78 -24.59 -6.73
CA LYS A 182 0.63 -24.41 -7.62
C LYS A 182 0.12 -22.97 -7.63
N LEU A 183 0.42 -22.21 -6.57
CA LEU A 183 0.14 -20.78 -6.49
C LEU A 183 1.42 -19.98 -6.78
N LYS A 184 1.34 -19.05 -7.74
CA LYS A 184 2.37 -18.04 -7.96
C LYS A 184 1.75 -16.65 -8.01
N LYS A 185 2.53 -15.66 -7.55
CA LYS A 185 2.17 -14.24 -7.69
C LYS A 185 1.99 -13.92 -9.17
N TYR A 186 0.82 -13.39 -9.52
CA TYR A 186 0.60 -12.92 -10.89
C TYR A 186 1.23 -11.54 -11.05
N HIS A 187 2.11 -11.41 -12.04
CA HIS A 187 2.59 -10.12 -12.49
C HIS A 187 1.96 -9.79 -13.84
N ARG A 188 1.32 -8.61 -13.95
CA ARG A 188 0.83 -8.11 -15.24
C ARG A 188 2.02 -7.95 -16.20
N LYS A 189 1.81 -8.22 -17.50
CA LYS A 189 2.84 -8.07 -18.54
C LYS A 189 3.54 -6.71 -18.50
N ARG A 190 2.78 -5.62 -18.34
CA ARG A 190 3.31 -4.26 -18.19
C ARG A 190 4.25 -4.11 -16.99
N ALA A 191 3.92 -4.71 -15.84
CA ALA A 191 4.76 -4.67 -14.65
C ALA A 191 6.06 -5.45 -14.87
N GLN A 192 5.99 -6.62 -15.52
CA GLN A 192 7.17 -7.42 -15.89
C GLN A 192 8.10 -6.65 -16.85
N THR A 193 7.55 -6.05 -17.91
CA THR A 193 8.33 -5.24 -18.86
C THR A 193 9.00 -4.05 -18.16
N THR A 194 8.28 -3.38 -17.26
CA THR A 194 8.84 -2.23 -16.53
C THR A 194 9.94 -2.66 -15.57
N GLN A 195 9.73 -3.78 -14.87
CA GLN A 195 10.74 -4.36 -13.99
C GLN A 195 11.99 -4.76 -14.77
N GLY A 196 11.86 -5.48 -15.90
CA GLY A 196 12.99 -5.88 -16.74
C GLY A 196 13.84 -4.69 -17.20
N ARG A 197 13.20 -3.57 -17.58
CA ARG A 197 13.91 -2.34 -17.96
C ARG A 197 14.66 -1.70 -16.79
N ILE A 198 14.09 -1.73 -15.58
CA ILE A 198 14.76 -1.19 -14.39
C ILE A 198 16.01 -2.01 -14.09
N PHE A 199 15.90 -3.34 -14.13
CA PHE A 199 17.05 -4.22 -13.98
C PHE A 199 18.11 -4.01 -15.07
N SER A 200 17.72 -3.75 -16.33
CA SER A 200 18.70 -3.44 -17.38
C SER A 200 19.45 -2.14 -17.12
N TYR A 201 18.80 -1.13 -16.53
CA TYR A 201 19.46 0.13 -16.18
C TYR A 201 20.40 -0.03 -14.99
N TRP A 202 20.02 -0.84 -13.99
CA TRP A 202 20.91 -1.16 -12.88
C TRP A 202 22.14 -1.92 -13.36
N ARG A 203 21.97 -2.93 -14.22
CA ARG A 203 23.11 -3.65 -14.81
C ARG A 203 24.06 -2.71 -15.57
N GLN A 204 23.53 -1.87 -16.45
CA GLN A 204 24.34 -0.87 -17.18
C GLN A 204 25.07 0.10 -16.24
N TYR A 205 24.44 0.43 -15.11
CA TYR A 205 25.03 1.27 -14.08
C TYR A 205 26.17 0.58 -13.33
N GLU A 206 26.00 -0.69 -12.95
CA GLU A 206 27.04 -1.51 -12.33
C GLU A 206 28.24 -1.74 -13.27
N GLU A 207 27.99 -1.89 -14.56
CA GLU A 207 29.01 -2.01 -15.61
C GLU A 207 29.71 -0.67 -15.91
N GLY A 208 29.30 0.44 -15.30
CA GLY A 208 29.86 1.77 -15.53
C GLY A 208 29.45 2.42 -16.87
N THR A 209 28.65 1.74 -17.70
CA THR A 209 28.16 2.27 -18.99
C THR A 209 27.10 3.37 -18.83
N LEU A 210 26.43 3.42 -17.66
CA LEU A 210 25.42 4.41 -17.34
C LEU A 210 25.87 5.29 -16.16
N THR A 211 25.95 6.60 -16.37
CA THR A 211 26.31 7.55 -15.31
C THR A 211 25.16 7.80 -14.33
N THR A 212 25.46 8.32 -13.13
CA THR A 212 24.45 8.67 -12.10
C THR A 212 23.39 9.62 -12.64
N SER A 213 23.80 10.70 -13.30
CA SER A 213 22.89 11.66 -13.94
C SER A 213 22.00 10.99 -14.99
N SER A 214 22.57 10.08 -15.80
CA SER A 214 21.81 9.34 -16.83
C SER A 214 20.80 8.36 -16.23
N LEU A 215 21.16 7.66 -15.16
CA LEU A 215 20.26 6.76 -14.44
C LEU A 215 19.10 7.53 -13.81
N LEU A 216 19.38 8.64 -13.12
CA LEU A 216 18.35 9.53 -12.57
C LEU A 216 17.44 10.07 -13.67
N LYS A 217 17.97 10.48 -14.83
CA LYS A 217 17.17 10.94 -15.98
C LYS A 217 16.26 9.84 -16.56
N LYS A 218 16.78 8.62 -16.75
CA LYS A 218 16.00 7.48 -17.25
C LYS A 218 14.92 7.02 -16.26
N ARG A 219 15.13 7.18 -14.95
CA ARG A 219 14.13 6.85 -13.91
C ARG A 219 13.10 7.97 -13.74
N SER A 220 13.53 9.23 -13.66
CA SER A 220 12.67 10.42 -13.49
C SER A 220 11.67 10.62 -14.63
N SER A 221 12.08 10.38 -15.88
CA SER A 221 11.18 10.44 -17.04
C SER A 221 10.01 9.44 -16.97
N ARG A 222 10.13 8.41 -16.13
CA ARG A 222 9.13 7.35 -15.92
C ARG A 222 8.56 7.30 -14.51
N THR A 223 8.84 8.28 -13.66
CA THR A 223 8.09 8.49 -12.42
C THR A 223 6.92 9.39 -12.77
N PRO A 224 5.74 8.87 -13.16
CA PRO A 224 4.56 9.70 -13.11
C PRO A 224 4.33 10.09 -11.62
N THR A 225 3.57 11.15 -11.39
CA THR A 225 3.10 11.58 -10.05
C THR A 225 2.86 10.39 -9.10
N PRO A 226 2.94 10.53 -7.76
CA PRO A 226 2.59 9.45 -6.83
C PRO A 226 1.25 8.76 -7.19
N ALA A 227 0.29 9.50 -7.76
CA ALA A 227 -0.96 9.01 -8.34
C ALA A 227 -0.83 7.86 -9.38
N LEU A 228 0.32 7.70 -10.04
CA LEU A 228 0.55 6.74 -11.14
C LEU A 228 1.70 5.77 -10.86
N LEU A 229 2.31 5.81 -9.66
CA LEU A 229 3.11 4.68 -9.18
C LEU A 229 2.29 3.38 -9.18
N TYR A 230 0.95 3.49 -9.14
CA TYR A 230 -0.03 2.43 -9.47
C TYR A 230 0.24 1.64 -10.75
N THR A 231 0.83 2.26 -11.79
CA THR A 231 0.99 1.63 -13.11
C THR A 231 2.15 0.65 -13.22
N CYS A 232 3.06 0.62 -12.24
CA CYS A 232 4.14 -0.36 -12.13
C CYS A 232 3.86 -1.49 -11.13
N LEU A 233 2.69 -1.46 -10.49
CA LEU A 233 2.36 -2.37 -9.39
C LEU A 233 1.78 -3.68 -9.95
N PRO A 234 2.29 -4.85 -9.52
CA PRO A 234 1.57 -6.11 -9.72
C PRO A 234 0.20 -5.98 -9.06
N SER A 235 -0.88 -6.10 -9.84
CA SER A 235 -2.19 -6.25 -9.22
C SER A 235 -2.24 -7.58 -8.49
N TYR A 236 -2.73 -7.57 -7.26
CA TYR A 236 -3.06 -8.77 -6.50
C TYR A 236 -4.10 -9.61 -7.23
N LYS A 237 -3.58 -10.55 -8.03
CA LYS A 237 -4.29 -11.75 -8.45
C LYS A 237 -3.28 -12.87 -8.20
N PHE A 238 -3.68 -13.94 -7.54
CA PHE A 238 -2.91 -15.16 -7.62
C PHE A 238 -3.42 -15.92 -8.84
N ARG A 239 -2.52 -16.53 -9.62
CA ARG A 239 -2.91 -17.40 -10.73
C ARG A 239 -2.67 -18.84 -10.26
N LEU A 240 -3.75 -19.62 -10.16
CA LEU A 240 -3.65 -21.08 -10.10
C LEU A 240 -2.97 -21.55 -11.38
N LYS A 241 -1.87 -22.29 -11.26
CA LYS A 241 -1.32 -23.01 -12.41
C LYS A 241 -2.30 -24.12 -12.77
N HIS A 242 -3.01 -23.99 -13.88
CA HIS A 242 -3.85 -25.02 -14.52
C HIS A 242 -4.09 -26.29 -13.69
N LEU A 243 -4.93 -26.20 -12.66
CA LEU A 243 -5.61 -27.35 -12.10
C LEU A 243 -7.03 -27.31 -12.64
N HIS A 244 -7.45 -28.40 -13.27
CA HIS A 244 -8.86 -28.67 -13.47
C HIS A 244 -9.50 -28.72 -12.09
N LEU A 245 -10.22 -27.66 -11.70
CA LEU A 245 -10.99 -27.55 -10.45
C LEU A 245 -12.25 -28.43 -10.50
N ALA A 246 -12.07 -29.71 -10.86
CA ALA A 246 -13.12 -30.73 -10.87
C ALA A 246 -12.77 -31.87 -9.91
N ASP A 247 -12.01 -31.57 -8.84
CA ASP A 247 -11.74 -32.52 -7.76
C ASP A 247 -12.83 -32.37 -6.67
N PRO A 248 -13.72 -33.38 -6.49
CA PRO A 248 -14.86 -33.30 -5.59
C PRO A 248 -14.51 -33.06 -4.11
N GLN A 249 -13.24 -33.23 -3.72
CA GLN A 249 -12.81 -33.06 -2.33
C GLN A 249 -12.87 -31.60 -1.83
N TYR A 250 -12.98 -30.61 -2.72
CA TYR A 250 -13.03 -29.18 -2.34
C TYR A 250 -14.40 -28.50 -2.51
N CYS A 251 -15.44 -29.23 -2.94
CA CYS A 251 -16.77 -28.66 -3.26
C CYS A 251 -17.75 -28.55 -2.08
N ASN A 252 -17.42 -29.03 -0.87
CA ASN A 252 -18.41 -29.15 0.22
C ASN A 252 -18.35 -28.06 1.32
N LEU A 253 -17.76 -26.89 1.07
CA LEU A 253 -17.72 -25.78 2.06
C LEU A 253 -18.82 -24.72 1.88
N HIS A 254 -19.80 -24.95 0.99
CA HIS A 254 -21.01 -24.13 0.90
C HIS A 254 -22.27 -24.99 1.06
N THR A 255 -22.59 -25.33 2.30
CA THR A 255 -23.97 -25.58 2.72
C THR A 255 -24.25 -24.67 3.90
N GLU A 256 -24.90 -23.53 3.62
CA GLU A 256 -25.52 -22.68 4.64
C GLU A 256 -26.62 -23.48 5.36
N PRO A 257 -26.67 -23.55 6.69
CA PRO A 257 -27.86 -24.04 7.38
C PRO A 257 -28.98 -22.99 7.26
N ASN A 258 -30.13 -23.42 6.76
CA ASN A 258 -31.36 -22.63 6.59
C ASN A 258 -31.81 -22.04 7.95
N PRO A 259 -31.97 -20.70 8.09
CA PRO A 259 -32.33 -20.07 9.37
C PRO A 259 -33.77 -20.35 9.88
N HIS A 260 -34.60 -21.09 9.14
CA HIS A 260 -36.02 -21.25 9.46
C HIS A 260 -36.41 -22.56 10.19
N GLN A 261 -35.45 -23.35 10.69
CA GLN A 261 -35.77 -24.61 11.39
C GLN A 261 -35.80 -24.57 12.93
N TYR A 262 -35.54 -23.42 13.55
CA TYR A 262 -35.71 -23.24 14.99
C TYR A 262 -36.90 -22.33 15.27
N LEU A 263 -38.14 -22.81 15.09
CA LEU A 263 -39.36 -22.24 15.70
C LEU A 263 -40.56 -23.16 15.36
N ALA A 264 -40.59 -24.35 15.96
CA ALA A 264 -41.79 -25.18 16.00
C ALA A 264 -41.69 -26.22 17.12
N SER A 265 -41.92 -25.82 18.37
CA SER A 265 -42.44 -26.69 19.44
C SER A 265 -42.64 -25.91 20.75
N SER A 266 -43.84 -25.35 20.92
CA SER A 266 -44.59 -25.31 22.20
C SER A 266 -45.86 -24.49 22.04
N THR A 267 -46.99 -25.20 21.96
CA THR A 267 -48.33 -24.71 22.22
C THR A 267 -48.57 -24.63 23.73
N THR A 268 -49.16 -23.55 24.25
CA THR A 268 -50.42 -23.57 25.03
C THR A 268 -50.86 -22.14 25.41
N ASP A 269 -52.14 -21.91 25.12
CA ASP A 269 -53.13 -21.04 25.77
C ASP A 269 -53.09 -19.49 25.68
N SER A 270 -54.19 -19.02 25.07
CA SER A 270 -54.80 -17.68 25.03
C SER A 270 -55.51 -17.35 26.37
N PRO A 271 -56.09 -16.14 26.65
CA PRO A 271 -56.60 -15.18 25.66
C PRO A 271 -56.53 -13.65 25.94
N SER A 272 -56.83 -12.92 24.86
CA SER A 272 -57.53 -11.62 24.74
C SER A 272 -56.94 -10.37 25.40
N ASN A 273 -56.54 -9.40 24.57
CA ASN A 273 -57.29 -8.14 24.49
C ASN A 273 -56.96 -7.29 23.26
N THR A 274 -57.99 -6.55 22.87
CA THR A 274 -58.22 -5.65 21.74
C THR A 274 -57.31 -4.41 21.69
N SER A 275 -56.99 -3.94 20.47
CA SER A 275 -57.39 -2.63 19.91
C SER A 275 -56.33 -1.90 19.05
N THR A 276 -56.73 -1.61 17.81
CA THR A 276 -56.50 -0.38 16.99
C THR A 276 -55.09 0.07 16.57
N SER A 277 -54.85 -0.06 15.24
CA SER A 277 -54.10 0.85 14.34
C SER A 277 -54.72 2.28 14.31
N PRO A 278 -54.16 3.34 13.68
CA PRO A 278 -53.37 3.31 12.42
C PRO A 278 -52.22 4.33 12.24
N SER A 279 -51.39 4.08 11.22
CA SER A 279 -50.56 5.04 10.45
C SER A 279 -51.45 6.10 9.75
N PRO A 280 -50.94 7.21 9.12
CA PRO A 280 -49.92 7.19 8.05
C PRO A 280 -49.07 8.48 7.84
N SER A 281 -48.26 8.44 6.77
CA SER A 281 -47.84 9.54 5.87
C SER A 281 -46.47 10.26 6.07
N SER A 282 -45.52 9.84 5.23
CA SER A 282 -44.52 10.64 4.49
C SER A 282 -45.20 11.74 3.63
N PRO A 283 -44.55 12.80 3.07
CA PRO A 283 -43.25 12.72 2.37
C PRO A 283 -42.33 13.96 2.29
N GLY A 284 -41.06 13.68 1.95
CA GLY A 284 -40.21 14.47 1.04
C GLY A 284 -39.43 15.66 1.63
N PHE A 285 -38.12 15.71 1.39
CA PHE A 285 -37.46 16.73 0.56
C PHE A 285 -35.93 16.50 0.49
N LEU A 286 -35.42 16.68 -0.73
CA LEU A 286 -34.01 16.71 -1.13
C LEU A 286 -33.28 17.90 -0.51
N HIS A 287 -32.02 17.74 -0.12
CA HIS A 287 -31.03 18.78 -0.36
C HIS A 287 -29.58 18.25 -0.40
N GLU A 288 -28.95 18.43 -1.57
CA GLU A 288 -27.50 18.44 -1.75
C GLU A 288 -26.87 19.60 -0.98
N HIS A 289 -25.73 19.38 -0.31
CA HIS A 289 -24.87 20.46 0.15
C HIS A 289 -23.43 20.33 -0.36
N ARG A 290 -23.12 21.29 -1.22
CA ARG A 290 -21.84 21.76 -1.73
C ARG A 290 -20.99 22.31 -0.57
N TRP A 291 -19.74 21.86 -0.44
CA TRP A 291 -18.76 22.44 0.48
C TRP A 291 -18.11 23.68 -0.13
N GLN A 292 -18.32 24.84 0.49
CA GLN A 292 -17.59 26.08 0.23
C GLN A 292 -16.58 26.35 1.36
N HIS A 293 -15.43 26.88 0.94
CA HIS A 293 -14.33 27.36 1.77
C HIS A 293 -14.76 28.44 2.77
N HIS A 294 -14.16 28.44 3.96
CA HIS A 294 -13.99 29.67 4.73
C HIS A 294 -12.58 29.75 5.33
N HIS A 295 -11.82 30.72 4.85
CA HIS A 295 -10.72 31.36 5.57
C HIS A 295 -11.28 32.08 6.80
N GLN A 296 -10.55 32.00 7.92
CA GLN A 296 -10.57 33.05 8.93
C GLN A 296 -9.21 33.16 9.60
N GLU A 297 -8.60 34.33 9.41
CA GLU A 297 -7.48 34.87 10.15
C GLU A 297 -7.88 35.13 11.60
N LYS A 298 -6.98 34.88 12.56
CA LYS A 298 -6.93 35.65 13.81
C LYS A 298 -5.48 35.94 14.18
N LYS A 299 -5.15 37.23 14.11
CA LYS A 299 -4.03 37.88 14.79
C LYS A 299 -4.29 37.88 16.30
N VAL A 300 -3.27 37.55 17.09
CA VAL A 300 -2.73 38.39 18.17
C VAL A 300 -1.21 38.26 18.08
#